data_AF-A0A2H6JQ57-F1
#
_entry.id   AF-A0A2H6JQ57-F1
#
_cell.length_a   1.000
_cell.length_b   1.000
_cell.length_c   1.000
_cell.angle_alpha   90.00
_cell.angle_beta   90.00
_cell.angle_gamma   90.00
#
_symmetry.space_group_name_H-M   'P 1'
#
loop_
_entity.id
_entity.type
_entity.pdbx_description
1 polymer ?
#
loop_
_entity_poly.entity_id
_entity_poly.type
_entity_poly.pdbx_seq_one_letter_code
_entity_poly.pdbx_strand_id
1 'polypeptide(L)'
;MPESNTRKTVFVADLSEGRQVNDLFLVSRKTLAETKAGKPYLALTLMDRSGEIEARLWDNAERFDDQAAVGNIISVQGTAKSFRDQLQLTINSLHRVDAGSVPPTDFMPASKYDVSEMRAELLQLIDGITDAELQALLQAVFQGPLLEQFVTAPAAKRMHHAYLGGLIEHTLSVTGLAAKIADHYPELDRDLLLTGALLHDIGKIREFSYKTVPFEYTSPGRLIGHLVIGSEMVRQEAAAVPNLAPERLDQLTHLILSHHGRHEFGSPCLPMTMEAILLHHLDNMDAKMNYIGRLSEQVEEDEYQWSDYQPLMERFLLLRGQDEKKTGTTAAKYAAPPPQQARGNTHKQGRPAEPSPQRTLF
;
A
#
# COMPACT_ATOMS: atom_id res chain seq x y z
N MET A 1 -16.62 -39.27 1.85
CA MET A 1 -16.05 -37.96 1.47
C MET A 1 -15.51 -37.35 2.75
N PRO A 2 -14.20 -37.08 2.88
CA PRO A 2 -13.74 -36.30 4.03
C PRO A 2 -14.36 -34.91 3.90
N GLU A 3 -14.93 -34.40 5.00
CA GLU A 3 -15.52 -33.06 5.06
C GLU A 3 -14.47 -32.05 4.58
N SER A 4 -14.77 -31.32 3.50
CA SER A 4 -13.91 -30.26 3.01
C SER A 4 -13.84 -29.21 4.11
N ASN A 5 -12.69 -29.07 4.75
CA ASN A 5 -12.47 -28.02 5.74
C ASN A 5 -12.64 -26.67 5.04
N THR A 6 -13.71 -25.94 5.37
CA THR A 6 -14.07 -24.65 4.75
C THR A 6 -13.61 -23.46 5.58
N ARG A 7 -12.90 -23.70 6.69
CA ARG A 7 -12.37 -22.64 7.56
C ARG A 7 -10.89 -22.82 7.76
N LYS A 8 -10.18 -21.70 7.69
CA LYS A 8 -8.75 -21.66 8.00
C LYS A 8 -8.52 -21.61 9.52
N THR A 9 -7.69 -22.50 10.06
CA THR A 9 -7.43 -22.58 11.51
C THR A 9 -5.95 -22.53 11.90
N VAL A 10 -5.07 -22.89 10.98
CA VAL A 10 -3.61 -22.88 11.13
C VAL A 10 -3.04 -21.87 10.14
N PHE A 11 -2.41 -20.83 10.66
CA PHE A 11 -1.75 -19.80 9.86
C PHE A 11 -0.26 -20.13 9.68
N VAL A 12 0.35 -19.59 8.61
CA VAL A 12 1.78 -19.75 8.33
C VAL A 12 2.64 -19.34 9.52
N ALA A 13 2.32 -18.23 10.20
CA ALA A 13 3.05 -17.77 11.38
C ALA A 13 3.01 -18.75 12.56
N ASP A 14 2.01 -19.63 12.63
CA ASP A 14 1.88 -20.61 13.71
C ASP A 14 2.65 -21.92 13.43
N LEU A 15 3.23 -22.07 12.24
CA LEU A 15 3.88 -23.32 11.86
C LEU A 15 5.22 -23.48 12.59
N SER A 16 5.38 -24.65 13.20
CA SER A 16 6.61 -25.08 13.88
C SER A 16 7.06 -26.43 13.34
N GLU A 17 8.34 -26.77 13.51
CA GLU A 17 8.88 -28.05 13.08
C GLU A 17 8.08 -29.22 13.68
N GLY A 18 7.76 -30.22 12.84
CA GLY A 18 7.01 -31.41 13.23
C GLY A 18 5.49 -31.24 13.27
N ARG A 19 4.97 -30.01 13.14
CA ARG A 19 3.52 -29.75 13.16
C ARG A 19 2.84 -30.39 11.95
N GLN A 20 1.81 -31.19 12.22
CA GLN A 20 0.91 -31.67 11.17
C GLN A 20 -0.07 -30.56 10.77
N VAL A 21 -0.32 -30.45 9.48
CA VAL A 21 -1.16 -29.42 8.87
C VAL A 21 -2.26 -30.09 8.07
N ASN A 22 -3.50 -29.66 8.28
CA ASN A 22 -4.67 -30.02 7.47
C ASN A 22 -5.52 -28.76 7.29
N ASP A 23 -5.05 -27.84 6.47
CA ASP A 23 -5.60 -26.48 6.42
C ASP A 23 -5.52 -25.86 5.03
N LEU A 24 -6.14 -24.69 4.87
CA LEU A 24 -6.28 -23.98 3.62
C LEU A 24 -5.13 -23.01 3.41
N PHE A 25 -4.60 -22.99 2.19
CA PHE A 25 -3.59 -22.04 1.76
C PHE A 25 -3.85 -21.57 0.34
N LEU A 26 -3.45 -20.34 0.04
CA LEU A 26 -3.42 -19.83 -1.31
C LEU A 26 -2.10 -20.21 -1.99
N VAL A 27 -2.15 -20.71 -3.22
CA VAL A 27 -0.93 -20.95 -4.00
C VAL A 27 -0.44 -19.63 -4.59
N SER A 28 0.68 -19.12 -4.09
CA SER A 28 1.30 -17.88 -4.60
C SER A 28 2.35 -18.13 -5.68
N ARG A 29 3.00 -19.30 -5.68
CA ARG A 29 3.90 -19.74 -6.75
C ARG A 29 3.81 -21.24 -6.95
N LYS A 30 3.99 -21.68 -8.20
CA LYS A 30 4.11 -23.08 -8.60
C LYS A 30 5.28 -23.26 -9.55
N THR A 31 6.03 -24.34 -9.37
CA THR A 31 7.00 -24.85 -10.33
C THR A 31 6.93 -26.38 -10.33
N LEU A 32 6.65 -26.97 -11.48
CA LEU A 32 6.85 -28.41 -11.68
C LEU A 32 8.35 -28.62 -11.96
N ALA A 33 9.03 -29.32 -11.06
CA ALA A 33 10.46 -29.54 -11.11
C ALA A 33 10.78 -31.03 -11.06
N GLU A 34 12.01 -31.40 -11.41
CA GLU A 34 12.48 -32.77 -11.34
C GLU A 34 13.55 -32.93 -10.27
N THR A 35 13.51 -34.05 -9.55
CA THR A 35 14.58 -34.46 -8.66
C THR A 35 15.82 -34.86 -9.46
N LYS A 36 16.98 -35.00 -8.81
CA LYS A 36 18.21 -35.52 -9.46
C LYS A 36 18.03 -36.92 -10.10
N ALA A 37 17.02 -37.67 -9.68
CA ALA A 37 16.66 -38.98 -10.21
C ALA A 37 15.62 -38.92 -11.34
N GLY A 38 15.24 -37.73 -11.82
CA GLY A 38 14.25 -37.52 -12.88
C GLY A 38 12.79 -37.65 -12.43
N LYS A 39 12.52 -37.84 -11.14
CA LYS A 39 11.13 -37.91 -10.63
C LYS A 39 10.54 -36.50 -10.51
N PRO A 40 9.36 -36.21 -11.08
CA PRO A 40 8.71 -34.91 -10.98
C PRO A 40 8.15 -34.66 -9.57
N TYR A 41 8.25 -33.41 -9.11
CA TYR A 41 7.69 -32.91 -7.86
C TYR A 41 7.15 -31.47 -8.04
N LEU A 42 6.15 -31.08 -7.25
CA LEU A 42 5.70 -29.69 -7.21
C LEU A 42 6.47 -28.92 -6.14
N ALA A 43 7.14 -27.86 -6.58
CA ALA A 43 7.64 -26.79 -5.74
C ALA A 43 6.59 -25.69 -5.66
N LEU A 44 5.98 -25.50 -4.49
CA LEU A 44 4.95 -24.49 -4.26
C LEU A 44 5.47 -23.43 -3.28
N THR A 45 4.95 -22.21 -3.42
CA THR A 45 4.92 -21.24 -2.32
C THR A 45 3.45 -21.08 -1.95
N LEU A 46 3.16 -21.34 -0.68
CA LEU A 46 1.84 -21.23 -0.09
C LEU A 46 1.79 -19.97 0.76
N MET A 47 0.65 -19.30 0.78
CA MET A 47 0.49 -18.09 1.58
C MET A 47 -0.87 -18.00 2.26
N ASP A 48 -0.89 -17.20 3.31
CA ASP A 48 -2.10 -16.68 3.93
C ASP A 48 -1.87 -15.27 4.48
N ARG A 49 -2.85 -14.71 5.19
CA ARG A 49 -2.75 -13.35 5.76
C ARG A 49 -1.57 -13.14 6.71
N SER A 50 -0.98 -14.21 7.26
CA SER A 50 0.14 -14.17 8.21
C SER A 50 1.52 -14.31 7.56
N GLY A 51 1.62 -14.81 6.32
CA GLY A 51 2.92 -14.97 5.66
C GLY A 51 2.93 -15.92 4.47
N GLU A 52 4.13 -16.21 3.97
CA GLU A 52 4.41 -17.19 2.93
C GLU A 52 5.27 -18.34 3.49
N ILE A 53 5.03 -19.58 3.05
CA ILE A 53 5.86 -20.76 3.35
C ILE A 53 6.17 -21.55 2.07
N GLU A 54 7.39 -22.06 1.96
CA GLU A 54 7.71 -23.01 0.91
C GLU A 54 7.05 -24.36 1.16
N ALA A 55 6.56 -24.99 0.10
CA ALA A 55 6.01 -26.33 0.17
C ALA A 55 6.51 -27.23 -0.97
N ARG A 56 6.54 -28.53 -0.68
CA ARG A 56 6.99 -29.57 -1.61
C ARG A 56 6.01 -30.74 -1.61
N LEU A 57 5.52 -31.10 -2.79
CA LEU A 57 4.75 -32.32 -3.03
C LEU A 57 5.59 -33.25 -3.91
N TRP A 58 6.13 -34.30 -3.29
CA TRP A 58 7.11 -35.20 -3.90
C TRP A 58 6.47 -36.32 -4.73
N ASP A 59 5.22 -36.67 -4.44
CA ASP A 59 4.51 -37.81 -5.01
C ASP A 59 3.27 -37.34 -5.76
N ASN A 60 3.00 -37.92 -6.93
CA ASN A 60 1.82 -37.60 -7.76
C ASN A 60 1.75 -36.14 -8.23
N ALA A 61 2.91 -35.51 -8.47
CA ALA A 61 3.00 -34.11 -8.90
C ALA A 61 2.08 -33.78 -10.09
N GLU A 62 2.13 -34.58 -11.15
CA GLU A 62 1.32 -34.39 -12.35
C GLU A 62 -0.19 -34.46 -12.08
N ARG A 63 -0.63 -35.30 -11.14
CA ARG A 63 -2.05 -35.44 -10.76
C ARG A 63 -2.59 -34.20 -10.05
N PHE A 64 -1.73 -33.51 -9.30
CA PHE A 64 -2.11 -32.36 -8.49
C PHE A 64 -1.77 -31.02 -9.14
N ASP A 65 -1.08 -31.02 -10.29
CA ASP A 65 -0.57 -29.81 -10.94
C ASP A 65 -1.69 -28.80 -11.28
N ASP A 66 -2.80 -29.26 -11.84
CA ASP A 66 -3.96 -28.42 -12.19
C ASP A 66 -4.67 -27.87 -10.94
N GLN A 67 -4.75 -28.66 -9.88
CA GLN A 67 -5.39 -28.27 -8.63
C GLN A 67 -4.56 -27.20 -7.90
N ALA A 68 -3.24 -27.30 -7.99
CA ALA A 68 -2.29 -26.36 -7.39
C ALA A 68 -1.92 -25.18 -8.30
N ALA A 69 -2.76 -24.81 -9.27
CA ALA A 69 -2.51 -23.61 -10.07
C ALA A 69 -2.40 -22.35 -9.19
N VAL A 70 -1.56 -21.41 -9.62
CA VAL A 70 -1.37 -20.13 -8.92
C VAL A 70 -2.71 -19.41 -8.80
N GLY A 71 -3.00 -18.93 -7.59
CA GLY A 71 -4.26 -18.30 -7.22
C GLY A 71 -5.40 -19.23 -6.83
N ASN A 72 -5.22 -20.55 -6.93
CA ASN A 72 -6.14 -21.48 -6.30
C ASN A 72 -5.93 -21.49 -4.78
N ILE A 73 -7.05 -21.59 -4.07
CA ILE A 73 -7.07 -21.97 -2.66
C ILE A 73 -7.10 -23.49 -2.62
N ILE A 74 -6.15 -24.08 -1.90
CA ILE A 74 -6.02 -25.52 -1.76
C ILE A 74 -6.08 -25.90 -0.28
N SER A 75 -6.79 -26.99 0.02
CA SER A 75 -6.64 -27.68 1.29
C SER A 75 -5.40 -28.57 1.20
N VAL A 76 -4.52 -28.46 2.19
CA VAL A 76 -3.22 -29.11 2.23
C VAL A 76 -3.15 -29.99 3.46
N GLN A 77 -2.85 -31.26 3.24
CA GLN A 77 -2.45 -32.20 4.29
C GLN A 77 -0.94 -32.44 4.20
N GLY A 78 -0.23 -32.16 5.27
CA GLY A 78 1.23 -32.21 5.27
C GLY A 78 1.86 -32.12 6.65
N THR A 79 3.18 -32.00 6.66
CA THR A 79 3.97 -31.81 7.89
C THR A 79 5.03 -30.75 7.64
N ALA A 80 5.13 -29.80 8.56
CA ALA A 80 6.18 -28.79 8.54
C ALA A 80 7.50 -29.42 8.98
N LYS A 81 8.56 -29.28 8.16
CA LYS A 81 9.90 -29.81 8.42
C LYS A 81 10.92 -28.69 8.29
N SER A 82 11.94 -28.70 9.14
CA SER A 82 13.08 -27.80 8.93
C SER A 82 14.02 -28.38 7.87
N PHE A 83 14.41 -27.58 6.88
CA PHE A 83 15.43 -27.93 5.90
C PHE A 83 16.39 -26.75 5.74
N ARG A 84 17.66 -26.93 6.14
CA ARG A 84 18.68 -25.86 6.16
C ARG A 84 18.23 -24.63 6.95
N ASP A 85 17.71 -24.86 8.15
CA ASP A 85 17.21 -23.83 9.08
C ASP A 85 16.03 -23.00 8.53
N GLN A 86 15.39 -23.45 7.45
CA GLN A 86 14.15 -22.88 6.93
C GLN A 86 13.00 -23.88 7.05
N LEU A 87 11.88 -23.41 7.58
CA LEU A 87 10.67 -24.22 7.68
C LEU A 87 10.04 -24.41 6.29
N GLN A 88 9.78 -25.67 5.93
CA GLN A 88 9.17 -26.04 4.67
C GLN A 88 8.05 -27.07 4.90
N LEU A 89 6.93 -26.91 4.21
CA LEU A 89 5.81 -27.84 4.30
C LEU A 89 5.99 -29.00 3.32
N THR A 90 6.10 -30.23 3.83
CA THR A 90 6.01 -31.43 2.99
C THR A 90 4.55 -31.82 2.85
N ILE A 91 4.03 -31.79 1.62
CA ILE A 91 2.62 -32.08 1.31
C ILE A 91 2.46 -33.56 0.99
N ASN A 92 1.52 -34.20 1.67
CA ASN A 92 1.08 -35.58 1.42
C ASN A 92 -0.10 -35.63 0.46
N SER A 93 -1.07 -34.72 0.61
CA SER A 93 -2.21 -34.59 -0.29
C SER A 93 -2.69 -33.14 -0.37
N LEU A 94 -3.29 -32.78 -1.49
CA LEU A 94 -3.96 -31.49 -1.64
C LEU A 94 -5.24 -31.64 -2.46
N HIS A 95 -6.17 -30.71 -2.28
CA HIS A 95 -7.30 -30.56 -3.21
C HIS A 95 -7.71 -29.09 -3.34
N ARG A 96 -8.17 -28.70 -4.52
CA ARG A 96 -8.69 -27.35 -4.76
C ARG A 96 -10.00 -27.14 -4.02
N VAL A 97 -10.12 -25.97 -3.41
CA VAL A 97 -11.35 -25.47 -2.78
C VAL A 97 -11.91 -24.33 -3.64
N ASP A 98 -13.24 -24.21 -3.68
CA ASP A 98 -13.88 -23.10 -4.37
C ASP A 98 -13.64 -21.79 -3.61
N ALA A 99 -13.10 -20.78 -4.30
CA ALA A 99 -12.77 -19.51 -3.69
C ALA A 99 -14.00 -18.77 -3.14
N GLY A 100 -15.19 -19.00 -3.72
CA GLY A 100 -16.45 -18.42 -3.23
C GLY A 100 -16.92 -19.00 -1.88
N SER A 101 -16.34 -20.12 -1.44
CA SER A 101 -16.72 -20.81 -0.19
C SER A 101 -15.91 -20.36 1.04
N VAL A 102 -14.92 -19.49 0.86
CA VAL A 102 -13.97 -19.09 1.90
C VAL A 102 -13.76 -17.58 1.92
N PRO A 103 -13.59 -16.96 3.09
CA PRO A 103 -13.40 -15.51 3.18
C PRO A 103 -12.01 -15.12 2.65
N PRO A 104 -11.90 -14.16 1.70
CA PRO A 104 -10.61 -13.72 1.16
C PRO A 104 -9.63 -13.18 2.20
N THR A 105 -10.16 -12.64 3.31
CA THR A 105 -9.41 -12.09 4.44
C THR A 105 -8.56 -13.12 5.17
N ASP A 106 -8.83 -14.42 5.01
CA ASP A 106 -8.01 -15.49 5.57
C ASP A 106 -6.67 -15.63 4.82
N PHE A 107 -6.61 -15.20 3.56
CA PHE A 107 -5.49 -15.43 2.66
C PHE A 107 -4.70 -14.17 2.32
N MET A 108 -5.32 -13.01 2.46
CA MET A 108 -4.67 -11.71 2.32
C MET A 108 -4.95 -10.85 3.54
N PRO A 109 -4.03 -9.97 3.94
CA PRO A 109 -4.36 -8.88 4.85
C PRO A 109 -5.55 -8.10 4.27
N ALA A 110 -6.36 -7.51 5.13
CA ALA A 110 -7.41 -6.56 4.72
C ALA A 110 -7.16 -5.23 5.42
N SER A 111 -7.72 -4.15 4.87
CA SER A 111 -7.72 -2.88 5.58
C SER A 111 -8.42 -3.05 6.93
N LYS A 112 -7.89 -2.40 7.97
CA LYS A 112 -8.58 -2.26 9.26
C LYS A 112 -9.73 -1.23 9.17
N TYR A 113 -9.81 -0.49 8.06
CA TYR A 113 -10.78 0.58 7.83
C TYR A 113 -11.84 0.15 6.80
N ASP A 114 -13.05 0.68 6.95
CA ASP A 114 -14.14 0.42 6.02
C ASP A 114 -13.92 1.18 4.70
N VAL A 115 -14.01 0.48 3.57
CA VAL A 115 -13.76 1.08 2.24
C VAL A 115 -14.81 2.14 1.89
N SER A 116 -16.05 1.98 2.37
CA SER A 116 -17.12 2.96 2.14
C SER A 116 -16.85 4.25 2.91
N GLU A 117 -16.37 4.15 4.16
CA GLU A 117 -15.93 5.30 4.95
C GLU A 117 -14.75 6.00 4.30
N MET A 118 -13.73 5.25 3.88
CA MET A 118 -12.57 5.80 3.16
C MET A 118 -12.98 6.49 1.86
N ARG A 119 -13.92 5.91 1.10
CA ARG A 119 -14.47 6.54 -0.12
C ARG A 119 -15.16 7.86 0.20
N ALA A 120 -15.96 7.91 1.28
CA ALA A 120 -16.62 9.15 1.68
C ALA A 120 -15.59 10.22 2.08
N GLU A 121 -14.53 9.84 2.81
CA GLU A 121 -13.45 10.75 3.21
C GLU A 121 -12.67 11.28 1.99
N LEU A 122 -12.38 10.43 1.00
CA LEU A 122 -11.76 10.85 -0.27
C LEU A 122 -12.59 11.93 -0.97
N LEU A 123 -13.90 11.71 -1.11
CA LEU A 123 -14.79 12.68 -1.76
C LEU A 123 -14.88 13.99 -0.97
N GLN A 124 -14.89 13.93 0.36
CA GLN A 124 -14.86 15.12 1.20
C GLN A 124 -13.56 15.93 1.04
N LEU A 125 -12.41 15.27 0.91
CA LEU A 125 -11.14 15.95 0.65
C LEU A 125 -11.15 16.66 -0.71
N ILE A 126 -11.72 16.01 -1.74
CA ILE A 126 -11.88 16.60 -3.08
C ILE A 126 -12.81 17.83 -3.03
N ASP A 127 -13.93 17.73 -2.33
CA ASP A 127 -14.88 18.85 -2.16
C ASP A 127 -14.27 20.01 -1.36
N GLY A 128 -13.26 19.74 -0.54
CA GLY A 128 -12.53 20.74 0.24
C GLY A 128 -11.47 21.54 -0.52
N ILE A 129 -11.12 21.14 -1.76
CA ILE A 129 -10.18 21.88 -2.61
C ILE A 129 -10.82 23.19 -3.07
N THR A 130 -10.12 24.31 -2.90
CA THR A 130 -10.62 25.65 -3.19
C THR A 130 -10.26 26.14 -4.59
N ASP A 131 -9.14 25.67 -5.16
CA ASP A 131 -8.78 25.86 -6.56
C ASP A 131 -9.75 25.08 -7.46
N ALA A 132 -10.60 25.81 -8.17
CA ALA A 132 -11.68 25.24 -8.97
C ALA A 132 -11.18 24.35 -10.13
N GLU A 133 -10.01 24.64 -10.69
CA GLU A 133 -9.44 23.86 -11.80
C GLU A 133 -8.90 22.53 -11.29
N LEU A 134 -8.22 22.53 -10.14
CA LEU A 134 -7.72 21.31 -9.49
C LEU A 134 -8.87 20.45 -8.94
N GLN A 135 -9.90 21.07 -8.35
CA GLN A 135 -11.08 20.35 -7.91
C GLN A 135 -11.80 19.67 -9.09
N ALA A 136 -11.99 20.39 -10.20
CA ALA A 136 -12.61 19.83 -11.39
C ALA A 136 -11.80 18.66 -11.98
N LEU A 137 -10.47 18.74 -11.95
CA LEU A 137 -9.59 17.64 -12.34
C LEU A 137 -9.75 16.42 -11.42
N LEU A 138 -9.77 16.61 -10.10
CA LEU A 138 -9.98 15.52 -9.15
C LEU A 138 -11.34 14.87 -9.35
N GLN A 139 -12.40 15.64 -9.59
CA GLN A 139 -13.73 15.11 -9.89
C GLN A 139 -13.75 14.34 -11.22
N ALA A 140 -13.00 14.80 -12.23
CA ALA A 140 -12.86 14.09 -13.51
C ALA A 140 -12.11 12.75 -13.36
N VAL A 141 -11.08 12.70 -12.51
CA VAL A 141 -10.30 11.47 -12.24
C VAL A 141 -11.08 10.50 -11.34
N PHE A 142 -11.64 10.98 -10.24
CA PHE A 142 -12.30 10.16 -9.21
C PHE A 142 -13.80 9.99 -9.45
N GLN A 143 -14.16 9.54 -10.66
CA GLN A 143 -15.53 9.18 -11.02
C GLN A 143 -15.59 7.86 -11.79
N GLY A 144 -16.78 7.27 -11.84
CA GLY A 144 -17.07 6.10 -12.67
C GLY A 144 -16.09 4.95 -12.45
N PRO A 145 -15.62 4.29 -13.52
CA PRO A 145 -14.72 3.13 -13.42
C PRO A 145 -13.38 3.43 -12.72
N LEU A 146 -12.83 4.64 -12.88
CA LEU A 146 -11.53 4.98 -12.28
C LEU A 146 -11.62 5.03 -10.76
N LEU A 147 -12.69 5.61 -10.21
CA LEU A 147 -12.94 5.59 -8.77
C LEU A 147 -13.06 4.17 -8.25
N GLU A 148 -13.86 3.31 -8.91
CA GLU A 148 -14.03 1.91 -8.48
C GLU A 148 -12.71 1.12 -8.52
N GLN A 149 -11.88 1.36 -9.54
CA GLN A 149 -10.55 0.78 -9.61
C GLN A 149 -9.62 1.29 -8.51
N PHE A 150 -9.69 2.59 -8.19
CA PHE A 150 -8.87 3.21 -7.17
C PHE A 150 -9.18 2.70 -5.77
N VAL A 151 -10.47 2.64 -5.39
CA VAL A 151 -10.88 2.16 -4.07
C VAL A 151 -10.65 0.66 -3.86
N THR A 152 -10.44 -0.10 -4.94
CA THR A 152 -10.19 -1.54 -4.87
C THR A 152 -8.71 -1.90 -5.02
N ALA A 153 -7.91 -1.09 -5.69
CA ALA A 153 -6.51 -1.40 -5.98
C ALA A 153 -5.65 -1.55 -4.70
N PRO A 154 -4.64 -2.43 -4.72
CA PRO A 154 -3.61 -2.47 -3.69
C PRO A 154 -2.59 -1.34 -3.89
N ALA A 155 -1.97 -0.87 -2.80
CA ALA A 155 -0.88 0.11 -2.91
C ALA A 155 0.47 -0.56 -3.24
N ALA A 156 0.57 -1.88 -3.16
CA ALA A 156 1.77 -2.60 -3.53
C ALA A 156 1.51 -4.09 -3.79
N LYS A 157 2.51 -4.75 -4.39
CA LYS A 157 2.46 -6.18 -4.66
C LYS A 157 2.67 -7.08 -3.43
N ARG A 158 3.56 -6.68 -2.52
CA ARG A 158 4.07 -7.56 -1.43
C ARG A 158 4.34 -6.84 -0.10
N MET A 159 4.35 -5.51 -0.10
CA MET A 159 4.96 -4.67 0.94
C MET A 159 4.14 -3.39 1.06
N HIS A 160 3.60 -3.05 2.23
CA HIS A 160 2.72 -1.88 2.45
C HIS A 160 1.41 -1.90 1.65
N HIS A 161 0.30 -2.02 2.37
CA HIS A 161 -1.05 -2.01 1.79
C HIS A 161 -1.24 -2.96 0.58
N ALA A 162 -0.60 -4.13 0.62
CA ALA A 162 -0.70 -5.17 -0.40
C ALA A 162 -2.00 -5.97 -0.25
N TYR A 163 -3.12 -5.25 -0.21
CA TYR A 163 -4.48 -5.77 -0.08
C TYR A 163 -5.46 -4.87 -0.82
N LEU A 164 -6.65 -5.38 -1.12
CA LEU A 164 -7.68 -4.61 -1.79
C LEU A 164 -8.11 -3.41 -0.93
N GLY A 165 -8.17 -2.22 -1.53
CA GLY A 165 -8.39 -0.96 -0.81
C GLY A 165 -7.15 -0.41 -0.10
N GLY A 166 -5.99 -1.03 -0.31
CA GLY A 166 -4.75 -0.53 0.24
C GLY A 166 -4.30 0.80 -0.37
N LEU A 167 -4.58 1.03 -1.67
CA LEU A 167 -4.20 2.27 -2.35
C LEU A 167 -4.90 3.48 -1.73
N ILE A 168 -6.22 3.44 -1.58
CA ILE A 168 -6.98 4.53 -0.97
C ILE A 168 -6.55 4.80 0.48
N GLU A 169 -6.30 3.75 1.28
CA GLU A 169 -5.85 3.91 2.66
C GLU A 169 -4.52 4.69 2.74
N HIS A 170 -3.54 4.31 1.90
CA HIS A 170 -2.26 4.99 1.82
C HIS A 170 -2.41 6.45 1.34
N THR A 171 -3.17 6.66 0.26
CA THR A 171 -3.43 8.00 -0.27
C THR A 171 -4.09 8.92 0.76
N LEU A 172 -5.08 8.43 1.51
CA LEU A 172 -5.73 9.19 2.58
C LEU A 172 -4.75 9.52 3.72
N SER A 173 -3.88 8.59 4.10
CA SER A 173 -2.86 8.82 5.12
C SER A 173 -1.88 9.93 4.71
N VAL A 174 -1.32 9.83 3.50
CA VAL A 174 -0.39 10.85 2.95
C VAL A 174 -1.09 12.20 2.81
N THR A 175 -2.33 12.23 2.32
CA THR A 175 -3.10 13.47 2.14
C THR A 175 -3.46 14.12 3.49
N GLY A 176 -3.82 13.31 4.50
CA GLY A 176 -4.07 13.81 5.86
C GLY A 176 -2.82 14.39 6.53
N LEU A 177 -1.65 13.79 6.30
CA LEU A 177 -0.37 14.36 6.73
C LEU A 177 -0.06 15.66 5.98
N ALA A 178 -0.26 15.67 4.66
CA ALA A 178 -0.06 16.86 3.83
C ALA A 178 -0.91 18.03 4.28
N ALA A 179 -2.19 17.81 4.59
CA ALA A 179 -3.09 18.84 5.09
C ALA A 179 -2.59 19.46 6.41
N LYS A 180 -2.14 18.62 7.35
CA LYS A 180 -1.62 19.10 8.64
C LYS A 180 -0.33 19.90 8.50
N ILE A 181 0.57 19.48 7.61
CA ILE A 181 1.85 20.18 7.39
C ILE A 181 1.63 21.47 6.57
N ALA A 182 0.70 21.47 5.62
CA ALA A 182 0.34 22.68 4.88
C ALA A 182 -0.24 23.77 5.78
N ASP A 183 -0.92 23.42 6.88
CA ASP A 183 -1.37 24.40 7.88
C ASP A 183 -0.20 25.06 8.63
N HIS A 184 0.98 24.41 8.66
CA HIS A 184 2.17 24.92 9.32
C HIS A 184 3.03 25.82 8.42
N TYR A 185 3.08 25.55 7.12
CA TYR A 185 3.87 26.31 6.14
C TYR A 185 2.95 27.09 5.19
N PRO A 186 2.61 28.35 5.51
CA PRO A 186 1.66 29.15 4.73
C PRO A 186 2.16 29.53 3.33
N GLU A 187 3.44 29.35 3.03
CA GLU A 187 4.03 29.59 1.71
C GLU A 187 3.71 28.48 0.69
N LEU A 188 3.21 27.33 1.16
CA LEU A 188 2.83 26.23 0.29
C LEU A 188 1.54 26.52 -0.47
N ASP A 189 1.50 26.10 -1.73
CA ASP A 189 0.24 25.92 -2.42
C ASP A 189 -0.46 24.66 -1.88
N ARG A 190 -1.33 24.86 -0.89
CA ARG A 190 -2.07 23.78 -0.20
C ARG A 190 -2.82 22.90 -1.19
N ASP A 191 -3.58 23.50 -2.10
CA ASP A 191 -4.48 22.75 -2.97
C ASP A 191 -3.70 21.96 -4.01
N LEU A 192 -2.59 22.51 -4.52
CA LEU A 192 -1.67 21.78 -5.38
C LEU A 192 -1.02 20.60 -4.64
N LEU A 193 -0.57 20.78 -3.39
CA LEU A 193 0.00 19.69 -2.60
C LEU A 193 -1.02 18.58 -2.32
N LEU A 194 -2.23 18.93 -1.89
CA LEU A 194 -3.29 17.95 -1.61
C LEU A 194 -3.72 17.21 -2.89
N THR A 195 -3.86 17.93 -4.01
CA THR A 195 -4.15 17.33 -5.31
C THR A 195 -3.04 16.36 -5.74
N GLY A 196 -1.78 16.76 -5.57
CA GLY A 196 -0.63 15.88 -5.79
C GLY A 196 -0.66 14.64 -4.90
N ALA A 197 -0.93 14.80 -3.61
CA ALA A 197 -1.04 13.70 -2.66
C ALA A 197 -2.18 12.72 -3.01
N LEU A 198 -3.32 13.21 -3.49
CA LEU A 198 -4.44 12.37 -3.92
C LEU A 198 -4.11 11.57 -5.18
N LEU A 199 -3.28 12.11 -6.08
CA LEU A 199 -3.01 11.52 -7.40
C LEU A 199 -1.66 10.82 -7.53
N HIS A 200 -0.72 10.98 -6.58
CA HIS A 200 0.68 10.57 -6.73
C HIS A 200 0.83 9.10 -7.18
N ASP A 201 -0.02 8.23 -6.65
CA ASP A 201 0.02 6.79 -6.86
C ASP A 201 -1.11 6.25 -7.76
N ILE A 202 -1.87 7.12 -8.43
CA ILE A 202 -3.03 6.73 -9.26
C ILE A 202 -2.67 5.67 -10.33
N GLY A 203 -1.41 5.68 -10.81
CA GLY A 203 -0.93 4.71 -11.80
C GLY A 203 -0.95 3.26 -11.32
N LYS A 204 -0.99 3.01 -10.00
CA LYS A 204 -1.02 1.66 -9.42
C LYS A 204 -2.25 0.86 -9.85
N ILE A 205 -3.35 1.53 -10.19
CA ILE A 205 -4.57 0.87 -10.68
C ILE A 205 -4.35 0.17 -12.04
N ARG A 206 -3.35 0.59 -12.82
CA ARG A 206 -2.95 0.00 -14.10
C ARG A 206 -1.62 -0.75 -14.00
N GLU A 207 -0.80 -0.48 -12.99
CA GLU A 207 0.45 -1.20 -12.71
C GLU A 207 0.19 -2.64 -12.26
N PHE A 208 -0.84 -2.84 -11.41
CA PHE A 208 -1.17 -4.14 -10.86
C PHE A 208 -2.39 -4.79 -11.52
N SER A 209 -2.32 -6.10 -11.70
CA SER A 209 -3.47 -6.98 -11.92
C SER A 209 -3.87 -7.57 -10.57
N TYR A 210 -5.04 -7.14 -10.08
CA TYR A 210 -5.60 -7.54 -8.78
C TYR A 210 -6.95 -8.27 -8.91
N LYS A 211 -7.28 -8.75 -10.12
CA LYS A 211 -8.45 -9.60 -10.37
C LYS A 211 -8.31 -10.99 -9.76
N THR A 212 -7.08 -11.44 -9.58
CA THR A 212 -6.71 -12.73 -9.00
C THR A 212 -5.57 -12.51 -8.02
N VAL A 213 -5.56 -13.27 -6.94
CA VAL A 213 -4.48 -13.28 -5.95
C VAL A 213 -3.55 -14.44 -6.28
N PRO A 214 -2.21 -14.34 -6.12
CA PRO A 214 -1.45 -13.16 -5.73
C PRO A 214 -1.53 -12.06 -6.78
N PHE A 215 -1.45 -10.81 -6.33
CA PHE A 215 -1.41 -9.67 -7.24
C PHE A 215 -0.16 -9.73 -8.12
N GLU A 216 -0.35 -9.45 -9.40
CA GLU A 216 0.72 -9.46 -10.39
C GLU A 216 0.94 -8.08 -10.98
N TYR A 217 2.09 -7.87 -11.60
CA TYR A 217 2.29 -6.68 -12.43
C TYR A 217 1.66 -6.92 -13.79
N THR A 218 1.00 -5.91 -14.34
CA THR A 218 0.63 -5.88 -15.76
C THR A 218 1.87 -5.67 -16.62
N SER A 219 1.79 -5.94 -17.92
CA SER A 219 2.90 -5.64 -18.85
C SER A 219 3.28 -4.15 -18.83
N PRO A 220 2.32 -3.19 -18.91
CA PRO A 220 2.64 -1.78 -18.71
C PRO A 220 3.26 -1.49 -17.35
N GLY A 221 2.76 -2.10 -16.28
CA GLY A 221 3.33 -1.93 -14.94
C GLY A 221 4.80 -2.33 -14.84
N ARG A 222 5.21 -3.41 -15.52
CA ARG A 222 6.64 -3.81 -15.56
C ARG A 222 7.50 -2.98 -16.50
N LEU A 223 6.95 -2.54 -17.63
CA LEU A 223 7.70 -1.87 -18.69
C LEU A 223 7.81 -0.35 -18.47
N ILE A 224 6.80 0.25 -17.86
CA ILE A 224 6.61 1.70 -17.77
C ILE A 224 6.62 2.16 -16.30
N GLY A 225 5.92 1.45 -15.42
CA GLY A 225 5.80 1.78 -14.00
C GLY A 225 4.74 2.84 -13.68
N HIS A 226 4.20 2.82 -12.46
CA HIS A 226 3.06 3.64 -12.05
C HIS A 226 3.29 5.15 -12.13
N LEU A 227 4.52 5.66 -11.96
CA LEU A 227 4.80 7.10 -12.01
C LEU A 227 4.43 7.71 -13.37
N VAL A 228 4.95 7.09 -14.43
CA VAL A 228 4.70 7.53 -15.80
C VAL A 228 3.25 7.24 -16.17
N ILE A 229 2.75 6.04 -15.87
CA ILE A 229 1.34 5.68 -16.13
C ILE A 229 0.37 6.66 -15.45
N GLY A 230 0.64 7.01 -14.18
CA GLY A 230 -0.17 7.95 -13.41
C GLY A 230 -0.16 9.35 -14.01
N SER A 231 1.02 9.84 -14.42
CA SER A 231 1.13 11.13 -15.10
C SER A 231 0.37 11.17 -16.43
N GLU A 232 0.40 10.10 -17.22
CA GLU A 232 -0.36 9.98 -18.47
C GLU A 232 -1.86 9.97 -18.22
N MET A 233 -2.30 9.22 -17.20
CA MET A 233 -3.71 9.18 -16.80
C MET A 233 -4.22 10.57 -16.40
N VAL A 234 -3.48 11.29 -15.57
CA VAL A 234 -3.88 12.64 -15.13
C VAL A 234 -3.93 13.60 -16.31
N ARG A 235 -2.96 13.55 -17.23
CA ARG A 235 -3.00 14.39 -18.45
C ARG A 235 -4.16 14.04 -19.38
N GLN A 236 -4.58 12.78 -19.46
CA GLN A 236 -5.75 12.36 -20.23
C GLN A 236 -7.04 12.96 -19.66
N GLU A 237 -7.24 12.86 -18.35
CA GLU A 237 -8.44 13.43 -17.70
C GLU A 237 -8.42 14.97 -17.72
N ALA A 238 -7.25 15.58 -17.59
CA ALA A 238 -7.07 17.03 -17.69
C ALA A 238 -7.52 17.62 -19.04
N ALA A 239 -7.49 16.85 -20.13
CA ALA A 239 -7.96 17.31 -21.44
C ALA A 239 -9.47 17.62 -21.47
N ALA A 240 -10.24 17.05 -20.53
CA ALA A 240 -11.67 17.30 -20.39
C ALA A 240 -11.99 18.44 -19.41
N VAL A 241 -10.99 19.00 -18.71
CA VAL A 241 -11.17 20.05 -17.70
C VAL A 241 -11.02 21.43 -18.37
N PRO A 242 -12.09 22.24 -18.44
CA PRO A 242 -11.99 23.56 -19.05
C PRO A 242 -11.15 24.49 -18.17
N ASN A 243 -10.35 25.34 -18.82
CA ASN A 243 -9.55 26.41 -18.22
C ASN A 243 -8.37 25.97 -17.34
N LEU A 244 -8.11 24.66 -17.16
CA LEU A 244 -6.92 24.23 -16.40
C LEU A 244 -5.64 24.79 -17.03
N ALA A 245 -4.93 25.64 -16.29
CA ALA A 245 -3.71 26.26 -16.79
C ALA A 245 -2.64 25.20 -17.10
N PRO A 246 -1.96 25.26 -18.27
CA PRO A 246 -0.90 24.31 -18.63
C PRO A 246 0.20 24.20 -17.56
N GLU A 247 0.58 25.33 -16.96
CA GLU A 247 1.59 25.40 -15.91
C GLU A 247 1.15 24.66 -14.64
N ARG A 248 -0.14 24.72 -14.29
CA ARG A 248 -0.71 23.96 -13.16
C ARG A 248 -0.64 22.46 -13.41
N LEU A 249 -0.99 22.03 -14.63
CA LEU A 249 -0.89 20.62 -15.02
C LEU A 249 0.57 20.13 -15.01
N ASP A 250 1.53 20.97 -15.41
CA ASP A 250 2.95 20.63 -15.35
C ASP A 250 3.46 20.52 -13.91
N GLN A 251 3.05 21.42 -13.01
CA GLN A 251 3.36 21.33 -11.58
C GLN A 251 2.81 20.04 -10.96
N LEU A 252 1.56 19.68 -11.26
CA LEU A 252 0.94 18.46 -10.77
C LEU A 252 1.60 17.20 -11.35
N THR A 253 1.92 17.23 -12.64
CA THR A 253 2.68 16.15 -13.29
C THR A 253 4.05 15.99 -12.63
N HIS A 254 4.71 17.09 -12.28
CA HIS A 254 5.99 17.07 -11.58
C HIS A 254 5.87 16.45 -10.19
N LEU A 255 4.80 16.75 -9.44
CA LEU A 255 4.51 16.09 -8.16
C LEU A 255 4.43 14.57 -8.30
N ILE A 256 3.66 14.09 -9.29
CA ILE A 256 3.51 12.66 -9.55
C ILE A 256 4.84 12.03 -9.96
N LEU A 257 5.58 12.64 -10.89
CA LEU A 257 6.83 12.05 -11.39
C LEU A 257 7.99 12.12 -10.40
N SER A 258 7.96 13.04 -9.42
CA SER A 258 9.09 13.25 -8.51
C SER A 258 8.88 12.73 -7.09
N HIS A 259 7.69 12.21 -6.73
CA HIS A 259 7.39 11.88 -5.32
C HIS A 259 8.27 10.75 -4.74
N HIS A 260 8.87 9.89 -5.56
CA HIS A 260 9.88 8.94 -5.09
C HIS A 260 11.18 9.64 -4.64
N GLY A 261 11.41 10.90 -5.04
CA GLY A 261 12.42 11.81 -4.51
C GLY A 261 13.86 11.58 -4.96
N ARG A 262 14.19 10.35 -5.38
CA ARG A 262 15.54 9.96 -5.77
C ARG A 262 15.52 9.03 -6.97
N HIS A 263 16.52 9.15 -7.84
CA HIS A 263 16.66 8.27 -9.00
C HIS A 263 16.85 6.81 -8.60
N GLU A 264 17.55 6.57 -7.48
CA GLU A 264 17.75 5.24 -6.90
C GLU A 264 16.45 4.59 -6.42
N PHE A 265 15.42 5.42 -6.13
CA PHE A 265 14.08 4.96 -5.79
C PHE A 265 13.17 4.83 -7.01
N GLY A 266 13.71 5.03 -8.22
CA GLY A 266 12.97 4.90 -9.48
C GLY A 266 12.31 6.20 -9.97
N SER A 267 12.58 7.34 -9.32
CA SER A 267 12.02 8.65 -9.69
C SER A 267 12.60 9.13 -11.04
N PRO A 268 11.77 9.43 -12.07
CA PRO A 268 12.24 10.03 -13.33
C PRO A 268 12.92 11.39 -13.16
N CYS A 269 12.44 12.21 -12.23
CA CYS A 269 13.00 13.52 -11.89
C CYS A 269 13.08 13.71 -10.37
N LEU A 270 13.89 14.67 -9.94
CA LEU A 270 13.98 15.06 -8.53
C LEU A 270 12.90 16.09 -8.17
N PRO A 271 12.42 16.15 -6.92
CA PRO A 271 11.56 17.22 -6.44
C PRO A 271 12.22 18.60 -6.60
N MET A 272 11.48 19.56 -7.17
CA MET A 272 12.00 20.90 -7.53
C MET A 272 11.13 22.05 -7.00
N THR A 273 10.04 21.74 -6.31
CA THR A 273 9.15 22.71 -5.67
C THR A 273 8.98 22.37 -4.18
N MET A 274 8.50 23.31 -3.38
CA MET A 274 8.27 23.07 -1.95
C MET A 274 7.27 21.94 -1.74
N GLU A 275 6.20 21.92 -2.55
CA GLU A 275 5.15 20.89 -2.53
C GLU A 275 5.72 19.52 -2.90
N ALA A 276 6.61 19.44 -3.91
CA ALA A 276 7.19 18.17 -4.34
C ALA A 276 8.18 17.61 -3.34
N ILE A 277 9.02 18.48 -2.76
CA ILE A 277 9.97 18.08 -1.71
C ILE A 277 9.19 17.54 -0.51
N LEU A 278 8.11 18.24 -0.13
CA LEU A 278 7.29 17.84 0.99
C LEU A 278 6.53 16.53 0.71
N LEU A 279 5.87 16.41 -0.45
CA LEU A 279 5.14 15.21 -0.84
C LEU A 279 6.04 13.97 -0.80
N HIS A 280 7.27 14.08 -1.33
CA HIS A 280 8.25 13.00 -1.24
C HIS A 280 8.52 12.56 0.20
N HIS A 281 8.78 13.52 1.09
CA HIS A 281 9.07 13.20 2.48
C HIS A 281 7.86 12.63 3.23
N LEU A 282 6.66 13.09 2.90
CA LEU A 282 5.41 12.60 3.47
C LEU A 282 5.13 11.15 3.07
N ASP A 283 5.22 10.85 1.77
CA ASP A 283 5.07 9.50 1.25
C ASP A 283 6.11 8.53 1.88
N ASN A 284 7.38 8.93 1.86
CA ASN A 284 8.45 8.13 2.45
C ASN A 284 8.26 7.89 3.97
N MET A 285 7.77 8.90 4.69
CA MET A 285 7.48 8.82 6.11
C MET A 285 6.32 7.87 6.39
N ASP A 286 5.21 7.99 5.64
CA ASP A 286 4.04 7.13 5.78
C ASP A 286 4.41 5.65 5.58
N ALA A 287 5.13 5.35 4.49
CA ALA A 287 5.59 3.99 4.20
C ALA A 287 6.45 3.40 5.35
N LYS A 288 7.39 4.19 5.89
CA LYS A 288 8.25 3.77 7.01
C LYS A 288 7.48 3.58 8.31
N MET A 289 6.58 4.51 8.65
CA MET A 289 5.80 4.41 9.88
C MET A 289 4.83 3.24 9.83
N ASN A 290 4.22 2.99 8.67
CA ASN A 290 3.39 1.81 8.44
C ASN A 290 4.19 0.51 8.62
N TYR A 291 5.42 0.45 8.12
CA TYR A 291 6.33 -0.69 8.31
C TYR A 291 6.65 -0.96 9.77
N ILE A 292 7.09 0.07 10.48
CA ILE A 292 7.46 -0.04 11.90
C ILE A 292 6.23 -0.41 12.73
N GLY A 293 5.05 0.13 12.40
CA GLY A 293 3.78 -0.22 13.04
C GLY A 293 3.48 -1.71 12.95
N ARG A 294 3.56 -2.30 11.74
CA ARG A 294 3.34 -3.75 11.55
C ARG A 294 4.33 -4.62 12.31
N LEU A 295 5.62 -4.23 12.31
CA LEU A 295 6.61 -4.96 13.08
C LEU A 295 6.30 -4.90 14.58
N SER A 296 5.81 -3.76 15.06
CA SER A 296 5.42 -3.58 16.45
C SER A 296 4.20 -4.42 16.85
N GLU A 297 3.28 -4.70 15.92
CA GLU A 297 2.13 -5.60 16.16
C GLU A 297 2.53 -7.07 16.40
N GLN A 298 3.78 -7.43 16.08
CA GLN A 298 4.31 -8.79 16.28
C GLN A 298 5.12 -8.93 17.58
N VAL A 299 5.29 -7.84 18.33
CA VAL A 299 6.09 -7.79 19.56
C VAL A 299 5.16 -7.87 20.76
N GLU A 300 5.56 -8.63 21.78
CA GLU A 300 4.79 -8.73 23.03
C GLU A 300 4.56 -7.36 23.68
N GLU A 301 3.43 -7.22 24.37
CA GLU A 301 3.07 -5.96 25.02
C GLU A 301 4.05 -5.59 26.15
N ASP A 302 4.21 -4.29 26.37
CA ASP A 302 4.88 -3.68 27.53
C ASP A 302 6.40 -3.82 27.70
N GLU A 303 7.12 -4.56 26.86
CA GLU A 303 8.59 -4.53 26.81
C GLU A 303 9.14 -4.08 25.44
N TYR A 304 10.28 -3.39 25.47
CA TYR A 304 11.00 -3.06 24.24
C TYR A 304 11.84 -4.27 23.80
N GLN A 305 11.70 -4.65 22.53
CA GLN A 305 12.41 -5.76 21.93
C GLN A 305 13.15 -5.29 20.67
N TRP A 306 14.37 -5.79 20.47
CA TRP A 306 15.09 -5.57 19.22
C TRP A 306 14.49 -6.46 18.13
N SER A 307 14.17 -5.88 16.98
CA SER A 307 13.86 -6.64 15.78
C SER A 307 15.11 -7.33 15.24
N ASP A 308 14.93 -8.29 14.33
CA ASP A 308 15.99 -8.67 13.39
C ASP A 308 16.41 -7.48 12.52
N TYR A 309 17.53 -7.60 11.81
CA TYR A 309 17.96 -6.56 10.87
C TYR A 309 16.90 -6.35 9.79
N GLN A 310 16.40 -5.12 9.64
CA GLN A 310 15.38 -4.79 8.67
C GLN A 310 16.04 -4.18 7.42
N PRO A 311 16.10 -4.91 6.28
CA PRO A 311 16.82 -4.43 5.09
C PRO A 311 16.28 -3.11 4.54
N LEU A 312 14.96 -2.90 4.63
CA LEU A 312 14.30 -1.68 4.14
C LEU A 312 14.58 -0.45 4.99
N MET A 313 15.01 -0.65 6.23
CA MET A 313 15.42 0.43 7.15
C MET A 313 16.95 0.48 7.31
N GLU A 314 17.67 -0.51 6.80
CA GLU A 314 19.11 -0.69 6.92
C GLU A 314 19.61 -0.67 8.39
N ARG A 315 18.79 -1.18 9.32
CA ARG A 315 19.09 -1.18 10.75
C ARG A 315 18.26 -2.19 11.54
N PHE A 316 18.72 -2.49 12.74
CA PHE A 316 17.89 -3.08 13.79
C PHE A 316 16.96 -2.01 14.37
N LEU A 317 15.74 -2.37 14.72
CA LEU A 317 14.76 -1.46 15.31
C LEU A 317 14.47 -1.87 16.75
N LEU A 318 14.37 -0.89 17.63
CA LEU A 318 13.85 -1.11 18.97
C LEU A 318 12.33 -0.89 18.91
N LEU A 319 11.56 -1.97 19.09
CA LEU A 319 10.12 -2.01 18.92
C LEU A 319 9.44 -2.26 20.26
N ARG A 320 8.16 -1.87 20.37
CA ARG A 320 7.34 -2.15 21.55
C ARG A 320 5.93 -2.54 21.08
N GLY A 321 5.38 -3.60 21.64
CA GLY A 321 4.00 -4.03 21.39
C GLY A 321 3.00 -2.90 21.67
N GLN A 322 2.00 -2.76 20.79
CA GLN A 322 0.92 -1.79 20.98
C GLN A 322 -0.31 -2.47 21.58
N ASP A 323 -0.83 -1.86 22.64
CA ASP A 323 -2.04 -2.25 23.35
C ASP A 323 -3.27 -2.08 22.42
N GLU A 324 -3.89 -3.18 21.97
CA GLU A 324 -5.00 -3.18 20.99
C GLU A 324 -6.18 -2.29 21.40
N LYS A 325 -6.32 -1.98 22.68
CA LYS A 325 -7.39 -1.13 23.22
C LYS A 325 -7.16 0.38 23.05
N LYS A 326 -5.95 0.83 22.73
CA LYS A 326 -5.66 2.26 22.49
C LYS A 326 -5.77 2.67 21.02
N THR A 327 -5.82 1.71 20.10
CA THR A 327 -5.93 1.94 18.65
C THR A 327 -7.39 1.97 18.15
N GLY A 328 -8.34 2.19 19.07
CA GLY A 328 -9.78 2.22 18.84
C GLY A 328 -10.19 2.90 17.53
N THR A 329 -11.04 2.18 16.80
CA THR A 329 -11.82 2.54 15.61
C THR A 329 -12.18 4.03 15.57
N THR A 330 -11.44 4.82 14.79
CA THR A 330 -11.80 6.20 14.47
C THR A 330 -12.18 6.27 12.99
N ALA A 331 -13.48 6.27 12.72
CA ALA A 331 -14.12 6.42 11.41
C ALA A 331 -13.90 7.79 10.73
N ALA A 332 -12.90 8.58 11.18
CA ALA A 332 -12.47 9.84 10.59
C ALA A 332 -11.10 10.21 11.17
N LYS A 333 -10.00 9.78 10.55
CA LYS A 333 -8.64 10.00 11.09
C LYS A 333 -7.83 11.03 10.28
N TYR A 334 -8.19 11.26 9.02
CA TYR A 334 -7.39 12.04 8.07
C TYR A 334 -8.08 13.33 7.59
N ALA A 335 -9.37 13.51 7.88
CA ALA A 335 -10.11 14.73 7.58
C ALA A 335 -9.38 15.98 8.11
N ALA A 336 -8.99 16.86 7.18
CA ALA A 336 -8.52 18.19 7.53
C ALA A 336 -9.64 18.96 8.23
N PRO A 337 -9.35 19.74 9.29
CA PRO A 337 -10.35 20.66 9.83
C PRO A 337 -10.78 21.64 8.72
N PRO A 338 -12.06 22.06 8.69
CA PRO A 338 -12.51 23.05 7.70
C PRO A 338 -11.66 24.32 7.80
N PRO A 339 -11.39 25.00 6.68
CA PRO A 339 -10.56 26.20 6.67
C PRO A 339 -11.11 27.21 7.68
N GLN A 340 -10.29 27.59 8.65
CA GLN A 340 -10.66 28.63 9.62
C GLN A 340 -10.85 29.93 8.84
N GLN A 341 -12.09 30.44 8.81
CA GLN A 341 -12.39 31.75 8.26
C GLN A 341 -11.43 32.78 8.87
N ALA A 342 -10.71 33.49 7.99
CA ALA A 342 -9.76 34.51 8.36
C ALA A 342 -10.41 35.48 9.36
N ARG A 343 -9.95 35.45 10.61
CA ARG A 343 -10.33 36.45 11.61
C ARG A 343 -9.82 37.79 11.11
N GLY A 344 -10.75 38.67 10.73
CA GLY A 344 -10.46 40.02 10.27
C GLY A 344 -9.52 40.73 11.23
N ASN A 345 -8.31 41.00 10.76
CA ASN A 345 -7.31 41.73 11.52
C ASN A 345 -7.73 43.20 11.53
N THR A 346 -8.21 43.67 12.68
CA THR A 346 -8.39 45.10 12.94
C THR A 346 -7.02 45.73 13.11
N HIS A 347 -6.54 46.41 12.06
CA HIS A 347 -5.31 47.19 12.12
C HIS A 347 -5.44 48.31 13.17
N LYS A 348 -4.75 48.14 14.30
CA LYS A 348 -4.32 49.27 15.14
C LYS A 348 -3.05 49.85 14.53
N GLN A 349 -3.12 51.12 14.16
CA GLN A 349 -1.99 51.93 13.72
C GLN A 349 -0.95 52.04 14.86
N GLY A 350 0.29 51.67 14.55
CA GLY A 350 1.47 51.88 15.41
C GLY A 350 2.61 52.48 14.58
N ARG A 351 3.21 53.55 15.12
CA ARG A 351 4.21 54.47 14.53
C ARG A 351 5.48 53.79 13.93
N PRO A 352 6.19 54.48 13.01
CA PRO A 352 7.38 53.94 12.37
C PRO A 352 8.60 53.99 13.31
N ALA A 353 9.43 52.95 13.27
CA ALA A 353 10.76 52.94 13.88
C ALA A 353 11.82 52.91 12.76
N GLU A 354 12.86 53.73 12.94
CA GLU A 354 13.98 54.01 12.01
C GLU A 354 14.87 52.77 11.73
N PRO A 355 15.61 52.76 10.60
CA PRO A 355 16.39 51.60 10.18
C PRO A 355 17.74 51.53 10.90
N SER A 356 18.18 50.32 11.23
CA SER A 356 19.55 50.03 11.66
C SER A 356 20.19 48.96 10.75
N PRO A 357 21.53 48.99 10.60
CA PRO A 357 22.18 48.72 9.33
C PRO A 357 22.53 47.25 9.09
N GLN A 358 22.66 46.94 7.81
CA GLN A 358 23.13 45.67 7.25
C GLN A 358 24.40 45.14 7.94
N ARG A 359 24.36 43.87 8.32
CA ARG A 359 25.54 43.03 8.44
C ARG A 359 25.43 41.88 7.45
N THR A 360 26.21 41.98 6.40
CA THR A 360 26.77 40.86 5.63
C THR A 360 27.42 39.86 6.58
N LEU A 361 27.39 38.56 6.24
CA LEU A 361 28.51 37.60 6.29
C LEU A 361 27.99 36.19 5.96
N PHE A 362 28.71 35.56 5.00
CA PHE A 362 28.93 34.12 4.71
C PHE A 362 27.78 33.12 4.75
#